data_AF-A0AA45U5D2-F1
#
_entry.id   AF-A0AA45U5D2-F1
#
_cell.length_a   1.000
_cell.length_b   1.000
_cell.length_c   1.000
_cell.angle_alpha   90.00
_cell.angle_beta   90.00
_cell.angle_gamma   90.00
#
_symmetry.space_group_name_H-M   'P 1'
#
loop_
_entity.id
_entity.type
_entity.pdbx_description
1 polymer ?
#
loop_
_entity_poly.entity_id
_entity_poly.type
_entity_poly.pdbx_seq_one_letter_code
_entity_poly.pdbx_strand_id
1 'polypeptide(L)'
;MTSRWFLLSTLLLCSPALAHAEDAAALWDKSCKNCHGPDGRAQTRMGQKESIPDMSRASWQKRESDAELRKVIANGSSHNPKMKAYKDRLTPEQMDALVGYIRTFKAEAKE
;
A
#
# COMPACT_ATOMS: atom_id res chain seq x y z
N MET A 1 -11.79 20.13 55.31
CA MET A 1 -11.58 20.78 53.99
C MET A 1 -10.64 19.92 53.16
N THR A 2 -11.20 18.99 52.37
CA THR A 2 -11.47 19.10 50.92
C THR A 2 -10.19 19.08 50.08
N SER A 3 -9.81 17.89 49.59
CA SER A 3 -10.04 17.51 48.17
C SER A 3 -8.81 17.85 47.31
N ARG A 4 -8.44 17.17 46.23
CA ARG A 4 -9.00 16.09 45.43
C ARG A 4 -7.83 15.21 44.99
N TRP A 5 -7.97 13.89 45.07
CA TRP A 5 -7.25 12.99 44.17
C TRP A 5 -7.80 13.20 42.76
N PHE A 6 -6.95 13.58 41.82
CA PHE A 6 -7.24 13.46 40.39
C PHE A 6 -6.17 12.57 39.78
N LEU A 7 -6.43 11.26 39.82
CA LEU A 7 -5.78 10.28 38.95
C LEU A 7 -6.36 10.49 37.54
N LEU A 8 -5.68 11.27 36.71
CA LEU A 8 -5.96 11.34 35.28
C LEU A 8 -5.16 10.23 34.60
N SER A 9 -5.71 9.00 34.58
CA SER A 9 -5.23 7.93 33.71
C SER A 9 -5.60 8.28 32.27
N THR A 10 -4.67 8.88 31.55
CA THR A 10 -4.71 8.97 30.08
C THR A 10 -4.50 7.58 29.51
N LEU A 11 -5.58 6.91 29.11
CA LEU A 11 -5.50 5.76 28.21
C LEU A 11 -4.96 6.26 26.87
N LEU A 12 -3.68 5.96 26.59
CA LEU A 12 -3.11 6.06 25.25
C LEU A 12 -3.76 4.98 24.40
N LEU A 13 -4.75 5.35 23.58
CA LEU A 13 -5.20 4.50 22.48
C LEU A 13 -4.06 4.43 21.47
N CYS A 14 -3.30 3.33 21.52
CA CYS A 14 -2.36 2.97 20.47
C CYS A 14 -3.17 2.58 19.23
N SER A 15 -3.29 3.51 18.28
CA SER A 15 -3.96 3.24 17.00
C SER A 15 -3.16 2.21 16.19
N PRO A 16 -3.71 1.02 15.88
CA PRO A 16 -3.01 -0.04 15.16
C PRO A 16 -2.76 0.29 13.67
N ALA A 17 -3.22 1.44 13.18
CA ALA A 17 -3.10 1.84 11.79
C ALA A 17 -1.65 2.16 11.36
N LEU A 18 -0.80 2.66 12.27
CA LEU A 18 0.59 2.96 11.92
C LEU A 18 1.44 1.69 11.74
N ALA A 19 1.19 0.65 12.53
CA ALA A 19 2.00 -0.57 12.51
C ALA A 19 1.93 -1.28 11.15
N HIS A 20 0.73 -1.41 10.58
CA HIS A 20 0.56 -2.04 9.26
C HIS A 20 1.10 -1.19 8.11
N ALA A 21 1.17 0.14 8.26
CA ALA A 21 1.69 1.01 7.21
C ALA A 21 3.22 0.90 7.07
N GLU A 22 3.95 0.81 8.19
CA GLU A 22 5.39 0.56 8.17
C GLU A 22 5.70 -0.83 7.58
N ASP A 23 4.89 -1.84 7.92
CA ASP A 23 5.01 -3.18 7.34
C ASP A 23 4.74 -3.18 5.82
N ALA A 24 3.73 -2.46 5.35
CA ALA A 24 3.42 -2.36 3.93
C ALA A 24 4.52 -1.64 3.14
N ALA A 25 5.09 -0.57 3.69
CA ALA A 25 6.21 0.14 3.08
C ALA A 25 7.45 -0.77 2.96
N ALA A 26 7.77 -1.55 4.01
CA ALA A 26 8.86 -2.52 3.97
C ALA A 26 8.61 -3.66 2.97
N LEU A 27 7.37 -4.18 2.90
CA LEU A 27 6.98 -5.18 1.91
C LEU A 27 7.08 -4.65 0.48
N TRP A 28 6.63 -3.41 0.27
CA TRP A 28 6.76 -2.71 -1.01
C TRP A 28 8.22 -2.59 -1.44
N ASP A 29 9.08 -2.13 -0.52
CA ASP A 29 10.50 -1.94 -0.78
C ASP A 29 11.17 -3.25 -1.21
N LYS A 30 10.84 -4.33 -0.52
CA LYS A 30 11.41 -5.67 -0.73
C LYS A 30 10.92 -6.35 -2.00
N SER A 31 9.65 -6.19 -2.36
CA SER A 31 8.99 -7.06 -3.35
C SER A 31 8.38 -6.34 -4.55
N CYS A 32 8.04 -5.05 -4.43
CA CYS A 32 7.26 -4.31 -5.43
C CYS A 32 8.08 -3.21 -6.12
N LYS A 33 8.90 -2.50 -5.35
CA LYS A 33 9.66 -1.31 -5.76
C LYS A 33 10.51 -1.50 -7.02
N ASN A 34 11.14 -2.66 -7.20
CA ASN A 34 12.01 -2.91 -8.35
C ASN A 34 11.31 -2.78 -9.71
N CYS A 35 10.00 -3.03 -9.75
CA CYS A 35 9.18 -2.88 -10.95
C CYS A 35 8.32 -1.62 -10.90
N HIS A 36 7.71 -1.33 -9.76
CA HIS A 36 6.71 -0.26 -9.61
C HIS A 36 7.30 1.09 -9.16
N GLY A 37 8.59 1.14 -8.81
CA GLY A 37 9.24 2.34 -8.27
C GLY A 37 8.92 2.60 -6.81
N PRO A 38 9.69 3.46 -6.12
CA PRO A 38 9.43 3.84 -4.73
C PRO A 38 8.17 4.70 -4.58
N ASP A 39 7.73 5.34 -5.66
CA ASP A 39 6.62 6.29 -5.74
C ASP A 39 5.43 5.78 -6.57
N GLY A 40 5.44 4.48 -6.94
CA GLY A 40 4.36 3.87 -7.73
C GLY A 40 4.31 4.32 -9.20
N ARG A 41 5.27 5.12 -9.67
CA ARG A 41 5.29 5.66 -11.04
C ARG A 41 5.91 4.72 -12.07
N ALA A 42 6.43 3.59 -11.62
CA ALA A 42 7.11 2.59 -12.44
C ALA A 42 8.26 3.14 -13.30
N GLN A 43 8.94 4.20 -12.83
CA GLN A 43 10.12 4.79 -13.48
C GLN A 43 11.40 3.96 -13.26
N THR A 44 11.28 2.63 -13.37
CA THR A 44 12.40 1.69 -13.30
C THR A 44 12.64 1.08 -14.68
N ARG A 45 13.82 0.49 -14.89
CA ARG A 45 14.12 -0.25 -16.13
C ARG A 45 13.08 -1.34 -16.40
N MET A 46 12.64 -2.05 -15.36
CA MET A 46 11.63 -3.09 -15.49
C MET A 46 10.25 -2.50 -15.75
N GLY A 47 9.86 -1.45 -15.02
CA GLY A 47 8.57 -0.78 -15.22
C GLY A 47 8.38 -0.26 -16.65
N GLN A 48 9.42 0.33 -17.23
CA GLN A 48 9.41 0.78 -18.63
C GLN A 48 9.35 -0.38 -19.63
N LYS A 49 10.16 -1.43 -19.42
CA LYS A 49 10.18 -2.61 -20.31
C LYS A 49 8.83 -3.34 -20.35
N GLU A 50 8.19 -3.41 -19.20
CA GLU A 50 6.94 -4.14 -18.99
C GLU A 50 5.70 -3.25 -19.14
N SER A 51 5.89 -1.99 -19.55
CA SER A 51 4.84 -0.97 -19.73
C SER A 51 3.90 -0.86 -18.53
N ILE A 52 4.46 -0.91 -17.32
CA ILE A 52 3.71 -0.82 -16.07
C ILE A 52 3.13 0.60 -15.95
N PRO A 53 1.82 0.75 -15.65
CA PRO A 53 1.21 2.06 -15.54
C PRO A 53 1.70 2.83 -14.31
N ASP A 54 1.69 4.16 -14.42
CA ASP A 54 1.92 5.07 -13.31
C ASP A 54 0.68 5.08 -12.38
N MET A 55 0.84 4.49 -11.20
CA MET A 55 -0.21 4.33 -10.20
C MET A 55 -0.44 5.59 -9.38
N SER A 56 0.42 6.61 -9.51
CA SER A 56 0.20 7.92 -8.86
C SER A 56 -0.88 8.74 -9.56
N ARG A 57 -1.21 8.40 -10.82
CA ARG A 57 -2.18 9.14 -11.63
C ARG A 57 -3.58 8.99 -11.06
N ALA A 58 -4.26 10.12 -10.84
CA ALA A 58 -5.63 10.16 -10.33
C ALA A 58 -6.61 9.34 -11.19
N SER A 59 -6.46 9.33 -12.51
CA SER A 59 -7.30 8.53 -13.41
C SER A 59 -7.08 7.02 -13.25
N TRP A 60 -5.84 6.59 -12.96
CA TRP A 60 -5.53 5.20 -12.66
C TRP A 60 -6.15 4.81 -11.32
N GLN A 61 -5.91 5.61 -10.27
CA GLN A 61 -6.45 5.38 -8.93
C GLN A 61 -7.98 5.30 -8.92
N LYS A 62 -8.67 6.14 -9.70
CA LYS A 62 -10.14 6.11 -9.82
C LYS A 62 -10.67 4.88 -10.57
N ARG A 63 -9.92 4.35 -11.53
CA ARG A 63 -10.36 3.21 -12.36
C ARG A 63 -10.16 1.88 -11.64
N GLU A 64 -9.05 1.72 -10.94
CA GLU A 64 -8.74 0.48 -10.24
C GLU A 64 -9.47 0.42 -8.90
N SER A 65 -10.16 -0.68 -8.61
CA SER A 65 -10.81 -0.92 -7.31
C SER A 65 -9.87 -1.62 -6.34
N ASP A 66 -10.08 -1.44 -5.03
CA ASP A 66 -9.27 -2.11 -4.00
C ASP A 66 -9.33 -3.64 -4.13
N ALA A 67 -10.51 -4.18 -4.47
CA ALA A 67 -10.71 -5.60 -4.71
C ALA A 67 -9.88 -6.12 -5.90
N GLU A 68 -9.80 -5.36 -6.99
CA GLU A 68 -9.00 -5.76 -8.15
C GLU A 68 -7.50 -5.64 -7.86
N LEU A 69 -7.06 -4.60 -7.16
CA LEU A 69 -5.67 -4.47 -6.71
C LEU A 69 -5.26 -5.64 -5.84
N ARG A 70 -6.09 -5.99 -4.85
CA ARG A 70 -5.87 -7.14 -3.97
C ARG A 70 -5.79 -8.45 -4.76
N LYS A 71 -6.69 -8.63 -5.73
CA LYS A 71 -6.72 -9.82 -6.59
C LYS A 71 -5.46 -9.93 -7.45
N VAL A 72 -4.94 -8.82 -7.98
CA VAL A 72 -3.68 -8.79 -8.74
C VAL A 72 -2.49 -9.09 -7.84
N ILE A 73 -2.45 -8.57 -6.61
CA ILE A 73 -1.40 -8.92 -5.63
C ILE A 73 -1.46 -10.44 -5.33
N ALA A 74 -2.66 -10.96 -5.07
CA ALA A 74 -2.84 -12.37 -4.73
C ALA A 74 -2.47 -13.31 -5.88
N ASN A 75 -2.94 -13.03 -7.10
CA ASN A 75 -2.91 -13.98 -8.22
C ASN A 75 -1.93 -13.62 -9.34
N GLY A 76 -1.29 -12.45 -9.27
CA GLY A 76 -0.54 -11.89 -10.38
C GLY A 76 -1.43 -11.18 -11.40
N SER A 77 -0.82 -10.56 -12.41
CA SER A 77 -1.56 -9.86 -13.46
C SER A 77 -1.85 -10.78 -14.63
N SER A 78 -3.11 -10.78 -15.10
CA SER A 78 -3.50 -11.43 -16.36
C SER A 78 -2.92 -10.73 -17.59
N HIS A 79 -2.60 -9.44 -17.48
CA HIS A 79 -2.08 -8.62 -18.57
C HIS A 79 -0.55 -8.67 -18.65
N ASN A 80 0.11 -8.86 -17.51
CA ASN A 80 1.56 -8.99 -17.46
C ASN A 80 1.99 -10.19 -16.59
N PRO A 81 2.46 -11.30 -17.22
CA PRO A 81 2.87 -12.51 -16.49
C PRO A 81 4.15 -12.32 -15.64
N LYS A 82 4.86 -11.20 -15.77
CA LYS A 82 5.98 -10.85 -14.87
C LYS A 82 5.50 -10.40 -13.49
N MET A 83 4.26 -9.91 -13.37
CA MET A 83 3.65 -9.66 -12.07
C MET A 83 3.20 -10.99 -11.47
N LYS A 84 4.06 -11.54 -10.60
CA LYS A 84 3.84 -12.84 -9.96
C LYS A 84 2.76 -12.78 -8.89
N ALA A 85 2.12 -13.92 -8.64
CA ALA A 85 1.22 -14.12 -7.52
C ALA A 85 1.98 -14.05 -6.18
N TYR A 86 1.37 -13.43 -5.17
CA TYR A 86 1.91 -13.34 -3.81
C TYR A 86 1.04 -14.03 -2.74
N LYS A 87 -0.09 -14.64 -3.10
CA LYS A 87 -0.99 -15.31 -2.14
C LYS A 87 -0.34 -16.39 -1.27
N ASP A 88 0.72 -17.03 -1.77
CA ASP A 88 1.46 -18.07 -1.04
C ASP A 88 2.62 -17.50 -0.20
N ARG A 89 2.80 -16.17 -0.21
CA ARG A 89 3.92 -15.46 0.43
C ARG A 89 3.46 -14.35 1.38
N LEU A 90 2.24 -13.87 1.22
CA LEU A 90 1.66 -12.78 2.00
C LEU A 90 0.38 -13.26 2.67
N THR A 91 0.17 -12.79 3.90
CA THR A 91 -1.11 -12.96 4.60
C THR A 91 -2.20 -12.08 3.97
N PRO A 92 -3.48 -12.38 4.18
CA PRO A 92 -4.59 -11.51 3.79
C PRO A 92 -4.40 -10.06 4.23
N GLU A 93 -3.97 -9.85 5.47
CA GLU A 93 -3.79 -8.54 6.10
C GLU A 93 -2.64 -7.77 5.44
N GLN A 94 -1.55 -8.45 5.08
CA GLN A 94 -0.44 -7.84 4.34
C GLN A 94 -0.84 -7.42 2.92
N MET A 95 -1.70 -8.21 2.25
CA MET A 95 -2.23 -7.82 0.94
C MET A 95 -3.12 -6.58 1.05
N ASP A 96 -3.97 -6.50 2.06
CA ASP A 96 -4.84 -5.35 2.30
C ASP A 96 -4.01 -4.11 2.68
N ALA A 97 -2.97 -4.27 3.50
CA ALA A 97 -2.05 -3.20 3.86
C ALA A 97 -1.28 -2.67 2.63
N LEU A 98 -0.86 -3.54 1.71
CA LEU A 98 -0.26 -3.14 0.43
C LEU A 98 -1.23 -2.39 -0.47
N VAL A 99 -2.52 -2.78 -0.51
CA VAL A 99 -3.55 -2.00 -1.24
C VAL A 99 -3.65 -0.60 -0.65
N GLY A 100 -3.72 -0.49 0.69
CA GLY A 100 -3.69 0.81 1.38
C GLY A 100 -2.46 1.64 1.01
N TYR A 101 -1.28 1.02 1.00
CA TYR A 101 -0.02 1.66 0.59
C TYR A 101 -0.04 2.12 -0.87
N ILE A 102 -0.59 1.34 -1.80
CA ILE A 102 -0.74 1.78 -3.21
C ILE A 102 -1.63 3.03 -3.32
N ARG A 103 -2.63 3.18 -2.45
CA ARG A 103 -3.50 4.37 -2.43
C ARG A 103 -2.78 5.63 -1.96
N THR A 104 -1.67 5.51 -1.22
CA THR A 104 -0.88 6.68 -0.80
C THR A 104 -0.07 7.29 -1.95
N PHE A 105 0.12 6.57 -3.07
CA PHE A 105 0.82 7.12 -4.24
C PHE A 105 0.02 8.16 -5.00
N LYS A 106 -1.29 8.29 -4.75
CA LYS A 106 -2.10 9.33 -5.37
C LYS A 106 -1.40 10.66 -5.15
N ALA A 107 -0.87 11.25 -6.21
CA ALA A 107 -0.31 12.60 -6.14
C ALA A 107 -1.41 13.50 -5.59
N GLU A 108 -1.10 14.29 -4.56
CA GLU A 108 -2.06 15.26 -4.03
C GLU A 108 -2.59 16.07 -5.22
N ALA A 109 -3.90 16.07 -5.38
CA ALA A 109 -4.54 16.91 -6.38
C ALA A 109 -4.22 18.35 -5.99
N LYS A 110 -3.26 18.97 -6.67
CA LYS A 110 -3.31 20.43 -6.78
C LYS A 110 -4.54 20.72 -7.62
N GLU A 111 -5.60 21.09 -6.93
CA GLU A 111 -6.80 21.72 -7.48
C GLU A 111 -6.42 22.98 -8.27
#